data_AF-W4GNY1-F1
#
_entry.id   AF-W4GNY1-F1
#
_cell.length_a   1.000
_cell.length_b   1.000
_cell.length_c   1.000
_cell.angle_alpha   90.00
_cell.angle_beta   90.00
_cell.angle_gamma   90.00
#
_symmetry.space_group_name_H-M   'P 1'
#
loop_
_entity.id
_entity.type
_entity.pdbx_description
1 polymer ?
#
loop_
_entity_poly.entity_id
_entity_poly.type
_entity_poly.pdbx_seq_one_letter_code
_entity_poly.pdbx_strand_id
1 'polypeptide(L)'
;MGGGLKFLNLKGWHPSNKQNQKKIWIAEQRHKAKEESEKDAAREVLKDNELLRFQQVAATRGDVDASRRIDSQKVSFLYQPPPGLKKVDDKRGGDTDELENEDDAVKAFRLKMEKKNAGKDHQSYQRPLEKLIGRRANDPVTIKDQVERFPMLKDAPVEGEYTQNIKVNFQPVGMKLRNVRCARCQVWGHQSGDRECEMRDQNPNDAFRQNIEDPMSSINQVRRFA
;
A
#
# COMPACT_ATOMS: atom_id res chain seq x y z
N MET A 1 -17.19 19.59 42.95
CA MET A 1 -17.84 18.32 42.54
C MET A 1 -17.73 18.18 41.03
N GLY A 2 -17.05 17.17 40.47
CA GLY A 2 -16.92 17.11 39.00
C GLY A 2 -16.05 15.99 38.43
N GLY A 3 -16.12 14.78 38.99
CA GLY A 3 -15.38 13.61 38.49
C GLY A 3 -16.26 12.43 38.05
N GLY A 4 -17.56 12.49 38.29
CA GLY A 4 -18.44 11.31 38.33
C GLY A 4 -18.60 10.53 37.02
N LEU A 5 -18.45 11.17 35.85
CA LEU A 5 -18.63 10.53 34.54
C LEU A 5 -17.38 10.60 33.65
N LYS A 6 -16.29 11.19 34.14
CA LYS A 6 -15.05 11.35 33.37
C LYS A 6 -14.41 10.01 33.01
N PHE A 7 -14.64 8.97 33.83
CA PHE A 7 -14.19 7.61 33.58
C PHE A 7 -14.79 7.00 32.29
N LEU A 8 -15.94 7.46 31.82
CA LEU A 8 -16.56 6.97 30.57
C LEU A 8 -15.73 7.36 29.34
N ASN A 9 -15.00 8.47 29.37
CA ASN A 9 -14.13 8.90 28.27
C ASN A 9 -12.93 7.96 28.06
N LEU A 10 -12.58 7.14 29.05
CA LEU A 10 -11.57 6.09 28.91
C LEU A 10 -12.11 4.87 28.15
N LYS A 11 -13.44 4.76 28.01
CA LYS A 11 -14.07 3.65 27.30
C LYS A 11 -14.05 3.95 25.80
N GLY A 12 -13.73 2.93 25.00
CA GLY A 12 -13.59 3.05 23.55
C GLY A 12 -14.90 3.33 22.79
N TRP A 13 -16.05 3.13 23.42
CA TRP A 13 -17.37 3.29 22.82
C TRP A 13 -18.05 4.62 23.19
N HIS A 14 -17.53 5.38 24.16
CA HIS A 14 -18.18 6.61 24.60
C HIS A 14 -17.97 7.73 23.57
N PRO A 15 -19.01 8.50 23.19
CA PRO A 15 -18.91 9.51 22.12
C PRO A 15 -17.97 10.66 22.48
N SER A 16 -17.86 11.01 23.77
CA SER A 16 -16.96 12.07 24.25
C SER A 16 -15.49 11.63 24.35
N ASN A 17 -15.15 10.38 23.98
CA ASN A 17 -13.77 9.95 23.82
C ASN A 17 -13.13 10.72 22.64
N LYS A 18 -11.97 11.33 22.85
CA LYS A 18 -11.23 12.10 21.82
C LYS A 18 -11.01 11.31 20.52
N GLN A 19 -10.79 10.00 20.60
CA GLN A 19 -10.65 9.16 19.41
C GLN A 19 -11.95 9.04 18.61
N ASN A 20 -13.09 8.94 19.30
CA ASN A 20 -14.41 8.88 18.66
C ASN A 20 -14.83 10.25 18.12
N GLN A 21 -14.58 11.33 18.86
CA GLN A 21 -14.78 12.69 18.36
C GLN A 21 -13.99 12.94 17.06
N LYS A 22 -12.73 12.48 17.01
CA LYS A 22 -11.92 12.54 15.77
C LYS A 22 -12.56 11.74 14.63
N LYS A 23 -13.07 10.53 14.88
CA LYS A 23 -13.73 9.70 13.87
C LYS A 23 -15.01 10.36 13.34
N ILE A 24 -15.84 10.89 14.25
CA ILE A 24 -17.07 11.61 13.92
C ILE A 24 -16.72 12.82 13.05
N TRP A 25 -15.75 13.64 13.47
CA TRP A 25 -15.33 14.81 12.71
C TRP A 25 -14.82 14.43 11.30
N ILE A 26 -14.01 13.38 11.16
CA ILE A 26 -13.56 12.91 9.84
C ILE A 26 -14.75 12.45 8.99
N ALA A 27 -15.72 11.76 9.59
CA ALA A 27 -16.92 11.32 8.88
C ALA A 27 -17.77 12.51 8.42
N GLU A 28 -17.96 13.52 9.26
CA GLU A 28 -18.64 14.78 8.93
C GLU A 28 -17.94 15.53 7.81
N GLN A 29 -16.60 15.67 7.87
CA GLN A 29 -15.84 16.32 6.81
C GLN A 29 -15.95 15.57 5.48
N ARG A 30 -15.89 14.23 5.52
CA ARG A 30 -16.08 13.39 4.32
C ARG A 30 -17.49 13.50 3.78
N HIS A 31 -18.50 13.54 4.65
CA HIS A 31 -19.89 13.72 4.24
C HIS A 31 -20.11 15.08 3.59
N LYS A 32 -19.60 16.16 4.21
CA LYS A 32 -19.68 17.51 3.66
C LYS A 32 -19.00 17.60 2.29
N ALA A 33 -17.82 17.02 2.13
CA ALA A 33 -17.12 16.99 0.85
C ALA A 33 -17.89 16.20 -0.22
N LYS A 34 -18.51 15.07 0.15
CA LYS A 34 -19.38 14.30 -0.75
C LYS A 34 -20.60 15.12 -1.18
N GLU A 35 -21.29 15.72 -0.22
CA GLU A 35 -22.47 16.54 -0.48
C GLU A 35 -22.14 17.75 -1.39
N GLU A 36 -20.98 18.38 -1.19
CA GLU A 36 -20.49 19.45 -2.07
C GLU A 36 -20.19 18.92 -3.48
N SER A 37 -19.47 17.78 -3.59
CA SER A 37 -19.22 17.16 -4.90
C SER A 37 -20.49 16.71 -5.63
N GLU A 38 -21.51 16.25 -4.89
CA GLU A 38 -22.81 15.86 -5.44
C GLU A 38 -23.61 17.08 -5.89
N LYS A 39 -23.55 18.20 -5.14
CA LYS A 39 -24.15 19.48 -5.57
C LYS A 39 -23.48 20.03 -6.81
N ASP A 40 -22.16 19.91 -6.91
CA ASP A 40 -21.39 20.36 -8.07
C ASP A 40 -21.74 19.54 -9.31
N ALA A 41 -21.74 18.21 -9.17
CA ALA A 41 -22.19 17.30 -10.22
C ALA A 41 -23.65 17.56 -10.63
N ALA A 42 -24.54 17.83 -9.67
CA ALA A 42 -25.93 18.18 -9.97
C ALA A 42 -26.03 19.52 -10.73
N ARG A 43 -25.22 20.53 -10.38
CA ARG A 43 -25.15 21.80 -11.10
C ARG A 43 -24.64 21.63 -12.53
N GLU A 44 -23.67 20.75 -12.75
CA GLU A 44 -23.18 20.42 -14.09
C GLU A 44 -24.25 19.73 -14.94
N VAL A 45 -24.92 18.70 -14.39
CA VAL A 45 -26.01 18.01 -15.07
C VAL A 45 -27.16 18.96 -15.42
N LEU A 46 -27.50 19.89 -14.54
CA LEU A 46 -28.52 20.91 -14.81
C LEU A 46 -28.12 21.83 -15.98
N LYS A 47 -26.86 22.31 -16.00
CA LYS A 47 -26.34 23.13 -17.11
C LYS A 47 -26.36 22.36 -18.43
N ASP A 48 -25.91 21.11 -18.43
CA ASP A 48 -25.91 20.26 -19.61
C ASP A 48 -27.34 20.02 -20.12
N ASN A 49 -28.30 19.78 -19.22
CA ASN A 49 -29.70 19.62 -19.57
C ASN A 49 -30.29 20.91 -20.20
N GLU A 50 -29.96 22.07 -19.63
CA GLU A 50 -30.39 23.36 -20.14
C GLU A 50 -29.80 23.63 -21.55
N LEU A 51 -28.51 23.35 -21.76
CA LEU A 51 -27.86 23.44 -23.06
C LEU A 51 -28.51 22.52 -24.09
N LEU A 52 -28.77 21.27 -23.72
CA LEU A 52 -29.47 20.31 -24.59
C LEU A 52 -30.87 20.82 -24.95
N ARG A 53 -31.60 21.37 -23.98
CA ARG A 53 -32.92 21.96 -24.22
C ARG A 53 -32.86 23.13 -25.20
N PHE A 54 -31.88 24.04 -25.06
CA PHE A 54 -31.69 25.14 -26.00
C PHE A 54 -31.33 24.66 -27.41
N GLN A 55 -30.45 23.66 -27.53
CA GLN A 55 -30.11 23.05 -28.81
C GLN A 55 -31.34 22.41 -29.47
N GLN A 56 -32.17 21.71 -28.69
CA GLN A 56 -33.40 21.11 -29.20
C GLN A 56 -34.38 22.17 -29.70
N VAL A 57 -34.57 23.28 -28.98
CA VAL A 57 -35.41 24.39 -29.43
C VAL A 57 -34.85 25.01 -30.72
N ALA A 58 -33.54 25.22 -30.83
CA ALA A 58 -32.90 25.72 -32.06
C ALA A 58 -33.11 24.76 -33.25
N ALA A 59 -32.95 23.45 -33.03
CA ALA A 59 -33.22 22.44 -34.05
C ALA A 59 -34.69 22.46 -34.52
N THR A 60 -35.65 22.63 -33.59
CA THR A 60 -37.08 22.76 -33.95
C THR A 60 -37.38 24.05 -34.73
N ARG A 61 -36.57 25.10 -34.54
CA ARG A 61 -36.66 26.35 -35.29
C ARG A 61 -36.02 26.27 -36.69
N GLY A 62 -35.36 25.16 -37.03
CA GLY A 62 -34.81 24.91 -38.36
C GLY A 62 -33.28 25.04 -38.47
N ASP A 63 -32.55 25.23 -37.35
CA ASP A 63 -31.09 25.28 -37.38
C ASP A 63 -30.49 23.88 -37.63
N VAL A 64 -30.05 23.63 -38.86
CA VAL A 64 -29.46 22.34 -39.28
C VAL A 64 -28.20 21.96 -38.51
N ASP A 65 -27.38 22.95 -38.13
CA ASP A 65 -26.16 22.72 -37.35
C ASP A 65 -26.47 22.27 -35.91
N ALA A 66 -27.56 22.77 -35.32
CA ALA A 66 -28.00 22.34 -34.00
C ALA A 66 -28.48 20.89 -34.03
N SER A 67 -29.22 20.49 -35.08
CA SER A 67 -29.63 19.09 -35.29
C SER A 67 -28.42 18.15 -35.36
N ARG A 68 -27.40 18.52 -36.16
CA ARG A 68 -26.18 17.71 -36.30
C ARG A 68 -25.41 17.56 -34.98
N ARG A 69 -25.35 18.61 -34.16
CA ARG A 69 -24.70 18.56 -32.83
C ARG A 69 -25.43 17.64 -31.86
N ILE A 70 -26.76 17.66 -31.86
CA ILE A 70 -27.56 16.74 -31.04
C ILE A 70 -27.30 15.29 -31.44
N ASP A 71 -27.28 15.01 -32.75
CA ASP A 71 -27.07 13.64 -33.25
C ASP A 71 -25.66 13.13 -32.98
N SER A 72 -24.63 13.97 -33.04
CA SER A 72 -23.27 13.57 -32.63
C SER A 72 -23.17 13.30 -31.13
N GLN A 73 -23.82 14.12 -30.28
CA GLN A 73 -23.87 13.89 -28.83
C GLN A 73 -24.58 12.58 -28.48
N LYS A 74 -25.66 12.20 -29.19
CA LYS A 74 -26.36 10.92 -28.99
C LYS A 74 -25.49 9.69 -29.22
N VAL A 75 -24.49 9.77 -30.11
CA VAL A 75 -23.62 8.62 -30.44
C VAL A 75 -22.32 8.62 -29.62
N SER A 76 -22.08 9.65 -28.81
CA SER A 76 -20.84 9.78 -28.01
C SER A 76 -20.59 8.61 -27.05
N PHE A 77 -21.64 7.98 -26.51
CA PHE A 77 -21.53 6.82 -25.62
C PHE A 77 -20.91 5.60 -26.31
N LEU A 78 -21.04 5.46 -27.65
CA LEU A 78 -20.50 4.33 -28.40
C LEU A 78 -18.96 4.30 -28.37
N TYR A 79 -18.35 5.49 -28.28
CA TYR A 79 -16.91 5.68 -28.21
C TYR A 79 -16.39 5.80 -26.76
N GLN A 80 -17.28 5.83 -25.77
CA GLN A 80 -16.88 5.74 -24.37
C GLN A 80 -16.60 4.27 -24.02
N PRO A 81 -15.43 3.96 -23.44
CA PRO A 81 -15.12 2.59 -23.08
C PRO A 81 -16.12 2.06 -22.05
N PRO A 82 -16.47 0.78 -22.14
CA PRO A 82 -17.44 0.17 -21.26
C PRO A 82 -16.96 0.20 -19.80
N PRO A 83 -17.90 0.30 -18.84
CA PRO A 83 -17.56 0.30 -17.42
C PRO A 83 -16.75 -0.96 -17.06
N GLY A 84 -15.59 -0.77 -16.44
CA GLY A 84 -14.65 -1.84 -16.08
C GLY A 84 -13.40 -1.93 -16.96
N LEU A 85 -13.44 -1.38 -18.18
CA LEU A 85 -12.25 -1.23 -19.01
C LEU A 85 -11.63 0.14 -18.72
N LYS A 86 -10.43 0.14 -18.12
CA LYS A 86 -9.69 1.38 -17.91
C LYS A 86 -9.42 2.01 -19.28
N LYS A 87 -9.73 3.30 -19.43
CA LYS A 87 -9.26 4.07 -20.58
C LYS A 87 -7.75 3.83 -20.68
N VAL A 88 -7.30 3.30 -21.81
CA VAL A 88 -5.88 3.36 -22.13
C VAL A 88 -5.65 4.84 -22.36
N ASP A 89 -5.05 5.52 -21.38
CA ASP A 89 -4.75 6.94 -21.57
C ASP A 89 -3.83 7.02 -22.79
N ASP A 90 -4.33 7.59 -23.88
CA ASP A 90 -3.54 7.96 -25.06
C ASP A 90 -2.60 9.13 -24.72
N LYS A 91 -1.75 8.94 -23.71
CA LYS A 91 -0.55 9.76 -23.45
C LYS A 91 0.53 9.53 -24.50
N ARG A 92 0.15 9.26 -25.75
CA ARG A 92 1.08 9.05 -26.86
C ARG A 92 0.79 9.93 -28.08
N GLY A 93 -0.18 10.84 -28.04
CA GLY A 93 -0.57 11.58 -29.25
C GLY A 93 -0.93 13.07 -29.14
N GLY A 94 -0.93 13.71 -27.97
CA GLY A 94 -1.46 15.08 -27.86
C GLY A 94 -0.71 16.09 -26.98
N ASP A 95 0.39 15.70 -26.32
CA ASP A 95 1.08 16.58 -25.35
C ASP A 95 2.26 17.35 -25.96
N THR A 96 2.66 17.04 -27.20
CA THR A 96 3.89 17.63 -27.78
C THR A 96 3.71 19.06 -28.31
N ASP A 97 2.48 19.51 -28.59
CA ASP A 97 2.24 20.82 -29.24
C ASP A 97 1.88 21.94 -28.24
N GLU A 98 1.35 21.62 -27.06
CA GLU A 98 1.01 22.60 -26.01
C GLU A 98 2.16 22.87 -25.03
N LEU A 99 3.14 21.96 -24.90
CA LEU A 99 4.28 22.10 -23.99
C LEU A 99 5.37 23.08 -24.47
N GLU A 100 5.34 23.50 -25.74
CA GLU A 100 6.33 24.44 -26.29
C GLU A 100 5.98 25.91 -26.00
N ASN A 101 4.72 26.21 -25.66
CA ASN A 101 4.22 27.57 -25.44
C ASN A 101 3.89 27.92 -23.98
N GLU A 102 4.20 27.04 -23.01
CA GLU A 102 3.98 27.33 -21.59
C GLU A 102 5.11 28.21 -21.02
N ASP A 103 4.74 29.32 -20.35
CA ASP A 103 5.68 30.18 -19.61
C ASP A 103 6.58 29.36 -18.67
N ASP A 104 7.88 29.66 -18.66
CA ASP A 104 8.90 28.91 -17.92
C ASP A 104 8.59 28.76 -16.42
N ALA A 105 7.82 29.71 -15.87
CA ALA A 105 7.31 29.69 -14.50
C ALA A 105 6.26 28.59 -14.23
N VAL A 106 5.39 28.28 -15.19
CA VAL A 106 4.36 27.24 -15.08
C VAL A 106 5.01 25.85 -15.13
N LYS A 107 6.01 25.68 -16.00
CA LYS A 107 6.86 24.48 -16.07
C LYS A 107 7.60 24.23 -14.75
N ALA A 108 8.22 25.26 -14.19
CA ALA A 108 8.89 25.17 -12.89
C ALA A 108 7.94 24.82 -11.73
N PHE A 109 6.70 25.35 -11.75
CA PHE A 109 5.69 25.03 -10.74
C PHE A 109 5.21 23.58 -10.82
N ARG A 110 4.97 23.08 -12.04
CA ARG A 110 4.55 21.69 -12.31
C ARG A 110 5.61 20.70 -11.84
N LEU A 111 6.87 20.92 -12.23
CA LEU A 111 8.02 20.12 -11.78
C LEU A 111 8.18 20.12 -10.25
N LYS A 112 7.95 21.27 -9.59
CA LYS A 112 8.02 21.38 -8.13
C LYS A 112 6.89 20.60 -7.44
N MET A 113 5.68 20.61 -8.00
CA MET A 113 4.54 19.84 -7.51
C MET A 113 4.73 18.33 -7.71
N GLU A 114 5.24 17.91 -8.86
CA GLU A 114 5.58 16.51 -9.15
C GLU A 114 6.69 16.01 -8.21
N LYS A 115 7.74 16.80 -7.98
CA LYS A 115 8.83 16.44 -7.05
C LYS A 115 8.36 16.35 -5.60
N LYS A 116 7.36 17.15 -5.21
CA LYS A 116 6.71 17.08 -3.89
C LYS A 116 5.78 15.86 -3.76
N ASN A 117 5.11 15.45 -4.83
CA ASN A 117 4.26 14.26 -4.87
C ASN A 117 5.08 12.96 -4.96
N ALA A 118 6.19 12.94 -5.69
CA ALA A 118 7.13 11.82 -5.76
C ALA A 118 7.73 11.46 -4.37
N GLY A 119 7.75 12.43 -3.44
CA GLY A 119 8.16 12.20 -2.05
C GLY A 119 7.13 11.46 -1.16
N LYS A 120 5.90 11.22 -1.64
CA LYS A 120 4.87 10.49 -0.88
C LYS A 120 4.75 9.01 -1.27
N ASP A 121 5.30 8.63 -2.42
CA ASP A 121 5.21 7.27 -2.97
C ASP A 121 6.55 6.50 -2.86
N HIS A 122 7.37 6.80 -1.85
CA HIS A 122 8.66 6.14 -1.61
C HIS A 122 8.58 4.62 -1.33
N GLN A 123 7.40 4.01 -1.35
CA GLN A 123 7.25 2.57 -1.17
C GLN A 123 7.39 1.80 -2.49
N SER A 124 7.16 2.44 -3.65
CA SER A 124 7.16 1.76 -4.96
C SER A 124 8.51 1.74 -5.68
N TYR A 125 9.46 2.61 -5.28
CA TYR A 125 10.76 2.79 -5.96
C TYR A 125 11.99 2.62 -5.04
N GLN A 126 11.88 1.88 -3.94
CA GLN A 126 13.09 1.55 -3.16
C GLN A 126 14.01 0.62 -3.94
N ARG A 127 15.31 0.95 -3.99
CA ARG A 127 16.33 0.05 -4.54
C ARG A 127 16.28 -1.29 -3.79
N PRO A 128 16.62 -2.43 -4.40
CA PRO A 128 16.58 -3.73 -3.73
C PRO A 128 17.34 -3.77 -2.39
N LEU A 129 18.45 -3.02 -2.30
CA LEU A 129 19.25 -2.88 -1.09
C LEU A 129 18.58 -1.99 -0.02
N GLU A 130 17.83 -0.97 -0.42
CA GLU A 130 17.06 -0.10 0.48
C GLU A 130 15.86 -0.86 1.07
N LYS A 131 15.21 -1.72 0.27
CA LYS A 131 14.17 -2.64 0.76
C LYS A 131 14.69 -3.59 1.85
N LEU A 132 15.97 -3.96 1.78
CA LEU A 132 16.61 -4.88 2.73
C LEU A 132 17.01 -4.19 4.05
N ILE A 133 17.37 -2.91 4.01
CA ILE A 133 17.81 -2.11 5.16
C ILE A 133 16.64 -1.44 5.90
N GLY A 134 15.50 -1.25 5.23
CA GLY A 134 14.27 -0.70 5.83
C GLY A 134 13.54 -1.67 6.78
N ARG A 135 12.36 -1.25 7.27
CA ARG A 135 11.41 -2.21 7.88
C ARG A 135 11.00 -3.18 6.78
N ARG A 136 11.48 -4.44 6.87
CA ARG A 136 11.24 -5.47 5.85
C ARG A 136 9.82 -5.37 5.31
N ALA A 137 9.67 -5.11 4.02
CA ALA A 137 8.40 -5.29 3.35
C ALA A 137 7.96 -6.73 3.64
N ASN A 138 6.75 -6.91 4.15
CA ASN A 138 6.18 -8.24 4.37
C ASN A 138 5.78 -8.81 3.01
N ASP A 139 6.76 -9.09 2.16
CA ASP A 139 6.52 -9.77 0.89
C ASP A 139 6.05 -11.19 1.22
N PRO A 140 4.91 -11.64 0.66
CA PRO A 140 4.39 -12.96 0.93
C PRO A 140 5.40 -14.01 0.46
N VAL A 141 5.78 -14.92 1.36
CA VAL A 141 6.71 -16.01 1.05
C VAL A 141 6.08 -16.91 -0.01
N THR A 142 6.72 -16.98 -1.17
CA THR A 142 6.28 -17.82 -2.29
C THR A 142 6.54 -19.30 -1.99
N ILE A 143 5.84 -20.19 -2.68
CA ILE A 143 6.03 -21.64 -2.51
C ILE A 143 7.46 -22.07 -2.88
N LYS A 144 8.05 -21.47 -3.91
CA LYS A 144 9.44 -21.75 -4.32
C LYS A 144 10.41 -21.49 -3.17
N ASP A 145 10.25 -20.37 -2.48
CA ASP A 145 11.07 -20.04 -1.31
C ASP A 145 10.84 -21.04 -0.15
N GLN A 146 9.62 -21.55 0.03
CA GLN A 146 9.33 -22.54 1.07
C GLN A 146 9.95 -23.91 0.75
N VAL A 147 9.92 -24.32 -0.52
CA VAL A 147 10.54 -25.56 -1.00
C VAL A 147 12.07 -25.55 -0.87
N GLU A 148 12.70 -24.40 -1.08
CA GLU A 148 14.13 -24.22 -0.83
C GLU A 148 14.48 -24.29 0.67
N ARG A 149 13.63 -23.69 1.52
CA ARG A 149 13.82 -23.69 2.99
C ARG A 149 13.59 -25.06 3.62
N PHE A 150 12.64 -25.82 3.07
CA PHE A 150 12.23 -27.12 3.60
C PHE A 150 12.41 -28.21 2.52
N PRO A 151 13.53 -28.95 2.53
CA PRO A 151 13.78 -30.03 1.56
C PRO A 151 12.67 -31.09 1.52
N MET A 152 11.98 -31.31 2.64
CA MET A 152 10.84 -32.22 2.78
C MET A 152 9.65 -31.86 1.86
N LEU A 153 9.60 -30.64 1.32
CA LEU A 153 8.52 -30.14 0.47
C LEU A 153 8.81 -30.29 -1.04
N LYS A 154 10.02 -30.73 -1.45
CA LYS A 154 10.43 -30.81 -2.86
C LYS A 154 9.62 -31.81 -3.69
N ASP A 155 9.26 -32.94 -3.09
CA ASP A 155 8.56 -34.04 -3.77
C ASP A 155 7.08 -34.15 -3.36
N ALA A 156 6.59 -33.16 -2.60
CA ALA A 156 5.22 -33.16 -2.13
C ALA A 156 4.26 -32.71 -3.25
N PRO A 157 3.13 -33.40 -3.45
CA PRO A 157 2.12 -32.94 -4.40
C PRO A 157 1.51 -31.63 -3.90
N VAL A 158 1.60 -30.58 -4.73
CA VAL A 158 1.01 -29.25 -4.46
C VAL A 158 -0.11 -29.01 -5.47
N GLU A 159 -1.28 -28.61 -5.00
CA GLU A 159 -2.43 -28.34 -5.86
C GLU A 159 -2.25 -27.04 -6.66
N GLY A 160 -2.17 -27.15 -7.99
CA GLY A 160 -2.39 -26.08 -8.96
C GLY A 160 -1.37 -24.94 -9.03
N GLU A 161 -1.30 -24.28 -10.19
CA GLU A 161 -0.40 -23.13 -10.44
C GLU A 161 -0.81 -21.86 -9.67
N TYR A 162 -2.07 -21.77 -9.23
CA TYR A 162 -2.59 -20.61 -8.50
C TYR A 162 -1.94 -20.40 -7.13
N THR A 163 -1.25 -21.41 -6.60
CA THR A 163 -0.61 -21.37 -5.29
C THR A 163 0.74 -20.65 -5.29
N GLN A 164 1.31 -20.35 -6.47
CA GLN A 164 2.65 -19.73 -6.60
C GLN A 164 2.75 -18.34 -5.93
N ASN A 165 1.69 -17.54 -6.01
CA ASN A 165 1.67 -16.14 -5.54
C ASN A 165 1.00 -15.96 -4.17
N ILE A 166 0.53 -17.05 -3.56
CA ILE A 166 -0.23 -17.02 -2.32
C ILE A 166 0.64 -17.63 -1.21
N LYS A 167 0.61 -17.00 -0.03
CA LYS A 167 1.26 -17.58 1.16
C LYS A 167 0.47 -18.81 1.62
N VAL A 168 0.98 -19.99 1.31
CA VAL A 168 0.44 -21.28 1.77
C VAL A 168 1.13 -21.69 3.08
N ASN A 169 0.38 -22.27 4.01
CA ASN A 169 0.91 -22.88 5.23
C ASN A 169 0.81 -24.40 5.11
N PHE A 170 1.93 -25.09 4.96
CA PHE A 170 1.96 -26.55 4.88
C PHE A 170 1.92 -27.19 6.27
N GLN A 171 1.14 -28.28 6.41
CA GLN A 171 1.06 -29.08 7.63
C GLN A 171 1.32 -30.58 7.33
N PRO A 172 2.55 -30.95 6.92
CA PRO A 172 2.89 -32.35 6.73
C PRO A 172 2.86 -33.10 8.07
N VAL A 173 2.19 -34.24 8.12
CA VAL A 173 2.11 -35.12 9.32
C VAL A 173 1.64 -34.39 10.59
N GLY A 174 0.74 -33.42 10.43
CA GLY A 174 0.14 -32.70 11.57
C GLY A 174 1.02 -31.62 12.21
N MET A 175 2.27 -31.42 11.76
CA MET A 175 3.16 -30.37 12.25
C MET A 175 3.16 -29.14 11.33
N LYS A 176 2.97 -27.93 11.88
CA LYS A 176 2.99 -26.68 11.11
C LYS A 176 4.43 -26.24 10.86
N LEU A 177 4.82 -26.07 9.59
CA LEU A 177 6.14 -25.54 9.24
C LEU A 177 6.23 -24.05 9.58
N ARG A 178 7.15 -23.68 10.48
CA ARG A 178 7.40 -22.28 10.86
C ARG A 178 8.47 -21.68 9.97
N ASN A 179 8.14 -20.60 9.28
CA ASN A 179 9.08 -19.89 8.42
C ASN A 179 10.01 -18.94 9.21
N VAL A 180 10.77 -19.51 10.15
CA VAL A 180 11.74 -18.80 10.99
C VAL A 180 13.08 -19.50 10.86
N ARG A 181 14.15 -18.73 10.64
CA ARG A 181 15.54 -19.21 10.62
C ARG A 181 16.14 -19.06 12.02
N CYS A 182 16.65 -20.14 12.58
CA CYS A 182 17.31 -20.12 13.87
C CYS A 182 18.59 -19.27 13.81
N ALA A 183 18.80 -18.38 14.78
CA ALA A 183 20.02 -17.55 14.81
C ALA A 183 21.27 -18.33 15.25
N ARG A 184 21.11 -19.53 15.81
CA ARG A 184 22.23 -20.38 16.29
C ARG A 184 22.69 -21.38 15.23
N CYS A 185 21.83 -22.32 14.82
CA CYS A 185 22.17 -23.35 13.82
C CYS A 185 21.84 -22.97 12.38
N GLN A 186 21.21 -21.80 12.14
CA GLN A 186 20.85 -21.32 10.80
C GLN A 186 19.87 -22.19 10.00
N VAL A 187 19.34 -23.27 10.59
CA VAL A 187 18.29 -24.12 10.03
C VAL A 187 16.93 -23.42 10.10
N TRP A 188 16.09 -23.65 9.09
CA TRP A 188 14.71 -23.17 9.04
C TRP A 188 13.77 -24.13 9.77
N GLY A 189 12.77 -23.59 10.47
CA GLY A 189 11.72 -24.39 11.13
C GLY A 189 11.55 -24.10 12.63
N HIS A 190 12.53 -23.46 13.27
CA HIS A 190 12.51 -23.19 14.70
C HIS A 190 13.21 -21.87 15.07
N GLN A 191 12.92 -21.36 16.27
CA GLN A 191 13.53 -20.19 16.86
C GLN A 191 14.69 -20.59 17.79
N SER A 192 15.67 -19.69 17.96
CA SER A 192 16.74 -19.87 18.94
C SER A 192 16.15 -20.11 20.35
N GLY A 193 16.38 -21.30 20.90
CA GLY A 193 15.86 -21.72 22.22
C GLY A 193 14.82 -22.85 22.17
N ASP A 194 14.28 -23.16 21.00
CA ASP A 194 13.39 -24.31 20.82
C ASP A 194 14.13 -25.64 21.02
N ARG A 195 13.40 -26.69 21.42
CA ARG A 195 13.94 -28.05 21.61
C ARG A 195 14.45 -28.71 20.33
N GLU A 196 14.04 -28.16 19.19
CA GLU A 196 14.40 -28.63 17.84
C GLU A 196 15.79 -28.12 17.39
N CYS A 197 16.43 -27.25 18.17
CA CYS A 197 17.75 -26.71 17.84
C CYS A 197 18.88 -27.64 18.29
N GLU A 198 19.70 -28.11 17.36
CA GLU A 198 20.92 -28.89 17.65
C GLU A 198 21.91 -28.10 18.52
N MET A 199 22.02 -26.79 18.28
CA MET A 199 22.89 -25.86 19.02
C MET A 199 22.14 -25.13 20.13
N ARG A 200 21.26 -25.85 20.86
CA ARG A 200 20.45 -25.24 21.92
C ARG A 200 21.28 -24.73 23.10
N ASP A 201 22.38 -25.41 23.43
CA ASP A 201 23.18 -25.06 24.60
C ASP A 201 24.43 -24.25 24.24
N GLN A 202 24.80 -24.21 22.97
CA GLN A 202 25.98 -23.49 22.49
C GLN A 202 25.57 -22.40 21.49
N ASN A 203 25.70 -21.14 21.90
CA ASN A 203 25.43 -20.00 21.03
C ASN A 203 26.74 -19.47 20.43
N PRO A 204 27.00 -19.69 19.12
CA PRO A 204 28.24 -19.22 18.49
C PRO A 204 28.34 -17.68 18.47
N ASN A 205 27.20 -16.98 18.48
CA ASN A 205 27.18 -15.51 18.53
C ASN A 205 27.42 -14.95 19.95
N ASP A 206 27.43 -15.80 20.99
CA ASP A 206 27.76 -15.39 22.36
C ASP A 206 29.26 -15.41 22.64
N ALA A 207 30.11 -15.89 21.73
CA ALA A 207 31.56 -16.00 21.97
C ALA A 207 32.19 -14.67 22.44
N PHE A 208 31.75 -13.54 21.88
CA PHE A 208 32.21 -12.21 22.32
C PHE A 208 31.78 -11.87 23.75
N ARG A 209 30.54 -12.22 24.13
CA ARG A 209 30.03 -12.00 25.49
C ARG A 209 30.72 -12.91 26.49
N GLN A 210 30.88 -14.19 26.15
CA GLN A 210 31.60 -15.16 26.97
C GLN A 210 33.04 -14.73 27.22
N ASN A 211 33.74 -14.16 26.22
CA ASN A 211 35.10 -13.63 26.39
C ASN A 211 35.20 -12.41 27.34
N ILE A 212 34.13 -11.65 27.51
CA ILE A 212 34.07 -10.50 28.43
C ILE A 212 33.67 -10.96 29.84
N GLU A 213 32.76 -11.93 29.94
CA GLU A 213 32.24 -12.46 31.20
C GLU A 213 33.18 -13.50 31.85
N ASP A 214 34.16 -14.03 31.11
CA ASP A 214 35.15 -14.98 31.63
C ASP A 214 36.12 -14.29 32.63
N PRO A 215 36.13 -14.70 33.92
CA PRO A 215 37.05 -14.15 34.92
C PRO A 215 38.53 -14.36 34.58
N MET A 216 38.89 -15.35 33.75
CA MET A 216 40.27 -15.53 33.30
C MET A 216 40.70 -14.47 32.29
N SER A 217 39.76 -13.96 31.48
CA SER A 217 40.02 -12.88 30.51
C SER A 217 40.37 -11.57 31.22
N SER A 218 39.64 -11.24 32.28
CA SER A 218 39.92 -10.05 33.12
C SER A 218 41.23 -10.20 33.89
N ILE A 219 41.53 -11.38 34.46
CA ILE A 219 42.82 -11.68 35.10
C ILE A 219 43.98 -11.52 34.11
N ASN A 220 43.82 -12.01 32.87
CA ASN A 220 44.85 -11.89 31.84
C ASN A 220 45.05 -10.45 31.37
N GLN A 221 44.00 -9.61 31.34
CA GLN A 221 44.16 -8.17 31.08
C GLN A 221 44.94 -7.50 32.22
N VAL A 222 44.59 -7.75 33.48
CA VAL A 222 45.31 -7.17 34.63
C VAL A 222 46.79 -7.57 34.63
N ARG A 223 47.11 -8.83 34.29
CA ARG A 223 48.49 -9.32 34.16
C ARG A 223 49.28 -8.70 33.00
N ARG A 224 48.61 -8.17 31.97
CA ARG A 224 49.25 -7.50 30.83
C ARG A 224 49.59 -6.04 31.11
N PHE A 225 48.97 -5.43 32.12
CA PHE A 225 49.17 -4.02 32.50
C PHE A 225 49.99 -3.84 33.78
N ALA A 226 50.48 -4.93 34.39
CA ALA A 226 51.45 -4.95 35.47
C ALA A 226 52.84 -5.28 34.93
#